data_AF-A0A7V2UX85-F1
#
_entry.id   AF-A0A7V2UX85-F1
#
_cell.length_a   1.000
_cell.length_b   1.000
_cell.length_c   1.000
_cell.angle_alpha   90.00
_cell.angle_beta   90.00
_cell.angle_gamma   90.00
#
_symmetry.space_group_name_H-M   'P 1'
#
loop_
_entity.id
_entity.type
_entity.pdbx_description
1 polymer ?
#
loop_
_entity_poly.entity_id
_entity_poly.type
_entity_poly.pdbx_seq_one_letter_code
_entity_poly.pdbx_strand_id
1 'polypeptide(L)' 'MGGPRARLLDVYADGIHLNAVGSYLCAATFYATLFRDNPRGLNARLYHVEDDRLAGTINEAVWKVVSGHPLAGVAP' A
#
# COMPACT_ATOMS: atom_id res chain seq x y z
N MET A 1 -23.16 3.01 -7.13
CA MET A 1 -21.74 3.26 -7.51
C MET A 1 -20.83 2.63 -6.47
N GLY A 2 -20.27 1.45 -6.74
CA GLY A 2 -19.29 0.79 -5.89
C GLY A 2 -18.09 0.41 -6.74
N GLY A 3 -17.01 1.19 -6.66
CA GLY A 3 -15.73 0.81 -7.29
C GLY A 3 -15.16 -0.44 -6.62
N PRO A 4 -14.23 -1.15 -7.28
CA PRO A 4 -13.68 -2.39 -6.75
C PRO A 4 -13.02 -2.11 -5.40
N ARG A 5 -13.57 -2.70 -4.33
CA ARG A 5 -12.87 -2.78 -3.05
C ARG A 5 -11.87 -3.91 -3.20
N ALA A 6 -10.58 -3.62 -3.08
CA ALA A 6 -9.57 -4.66 -2.97
C ALA A 6 -9.92 -5.54 -1.76
N ARG A 7 -10.26 -6.80 -2.01
CA ARG A 7 -10.41 -7.80 -0.94
C ARG A 7 -9.02 -8.30 -0.59
N LEU A 8 -8.83 -8.80 0.63
CA LEU A 8 -7.53 -9.30 1.08
C LEU A 8 -6.90 -10.31 0.10
N LEU A 9 -7.71 -11.14 -0.56
CA LEU A 9 -7.21 -12.14 -1.51
C LEU A 9 -6.83 -11.55 -2.88
N ASP A 10 -7.34 -10.37 -3.24
CA ASP A 10 -7.07 -9.75 -4.55
C ASP A 10 -5.63 -9.21 -4.67
N VAL A 11 -4.87 -9.12 -3.56
CA VAL A 11 -3.45 -8.72 -3.57
C VAL A 11 -2.48 -9.90 -3.69
N TYR A 12 -2.99 -11.14 -3.71
CA TYR A 12 -2.21 -12.36 -3.87
C TYR A 12 -2.33 -12.91 -5.29
N ALA A 13 -1.26 -13.55 -5.78
CA ALA A 13 -1.23 -14.22 -7.08
C ALA A 13 -1.74 -15.68 -6.98
N ASP A 14 -1.41 -16.36 -5.89
CA ASP A 14 -1.69 -17.80 -5.69
C ASP A 14 -2.14 -18.13 -4.25
N GLY A 15 -2.54 -17.11 -3.48
CA GLY A 15 -2.99 -17.24 -2.10
C GLY A 15 -1.89 -17.08 -1.04
N ILE A 16 -0.60 -17.08 -1.41
CA ILE A 16 0.51 -16.80 -0.48
C ILE A 16 1.52 -15.78 -1.03
N HIS A 17 1.80 -15.79 -2.33
CA HIS A 17 2.69 -14.81 -2.96
C HIS A 17 1.89 -13.58 -3.37
N LEU A 18 2.48 -12.41 -3.18
CA LEU A 18 1.88 -11.14 -3.59
C LEU A 18 1.94 -10.98 -5.11
N ASN A 19 0.86 -10.45 -5.69
CA ASN A 19 0.86 -10.01 -7.08
C ASN A 19 1.42 -8.57 -7.20
N ALA A 20 1.25 -7.93 -8.35
CA ALA A 20 1.76 -6.59 -8.59
C ALA A 20 1.14 -5.54 -7.64
N VAL A 21 -0.17 -5.63 -7.37
CA VAL A 21 -0.88 -4.79 -6.39
C VAL A 21 -0.35 -5.03 -4.97
N GLY A 22 -0.18 -6.30 -4.57
CA GLY A 22 0.40 -6.64 -3.27
C GLY A 22 1.85 -6.17 -3.13
N SER A 23 2.62 -6.21 -4.21
CA SER A 23 4.00 -5.71 -4.25
C SER A 23 4.04 -4.20 -4.05
N TYR A 24 3.10 -3.44 -4.63
CA TYR A 24 2.96 -2.00 -4.35
C TYR A 24 2.60 -1.72 -2.88
N LEU A 25 1.69 -2.51 -2.29
CA LEU A 25 1.36 -2.41 -0.86
C LEU A 25 2.61 -2.57 0.02
N CYS A 26 3.44 -3.57 -0.27
CA CYS A 26 4.72 -3.74 0.43
C CYS A 26 5.65 -2.55 0.20
N ALA A 27 5.83 -2.11 -1.05
CA ALA A 27 6.70 -0.99 -1.38
C ALA A 27 6.31 0.31 -0.66
N ALA A 28 5.02 0.64 -0.64
CA ALA A 28 4.49 1.79 0.09
C ALA A 28 4.73 1.67 1.60
N THR A 29 4.60 0.46 2.16
CA THR A 29 4.86 0.19 3.59
C THR A 29 6.34 0.39 3.94
N PHE A 30 7.24 -0.19 3.13
CA PHE A 30 8.68 -0.02 3.31
C PHE A 30 9.10 1.44 3.15
N TYR A 31 8.58 2.14 2.15
CA TYR A 31 8.85 3.56 1.96
C TYR A 31 8.43 4.36 3.20
N ALA A 32 7.17 4.20 3.63
CA ALA A 32 6.63 4.95 4.76
C ALA A 32 7.40 4.69 6.05
N THR A 33 7.86 3.46 6.26
CA THR A 33 8.62 3.06 7.46
C THR A 33 10.06 3.58 7.41
N LEU A 34 10.77 3.34 6.30
CA LEU A 34 12.20 3.67 6.19
C LEU A 34 12.45 5.16 6.04
N PHE A 35 11.60 5.86 5.29
CA PHE A 35 11.74 7.30 5.03
C PHE A 35 10.87 8.17 5.95
N ARG A 36 10.00 7.55 6.77
CA ARG A 36 9.12 8.24 7.72
C ARG A 36 8.23 9.29 7.05
N ASP A 37 7.77 9.00 5.83
CA ASP A 37 6.99 9.92 5.01
C ASP A 37 5.73 9.26 4.46
N ASN A 38 4.75 10.08 4.11
CA ASN A 38 3.49 9.61 3.54
C ASN A 38 3.74 9.04 2.13
N PRO A 39 3.35 7.78 1.83
CA PRO A 39 3.63 7.17 0.54
C PRO A 39 2.77 7.73 -0.62
N ARG A 40 1.87 8.68 -0.35
CA ARG A 40 1.12 9.39 -1.40
C ARG A 40 2.09 10.06 -2.37
N GLY A 41 1.97 9.71 -3.65
CA GLY A 41 2.84 10.20 -4.72
C GLY A 41 3.85 9.16 -5.22
N LEU A 42 3.99 8.00 -4.55
CA LEU A 42 4.73 6.87 -5.12
C LEU A 42 4.10 6.42 -6.43
N ASN A 43 4.95 6.23 -7.46
CA ASN A 43 4.51 5.84 -8.79
C ASN A 43 4.03 4.38 -8.83
N ALA A 44 2.74 4.17 -8.59
CA ALA A 44 2.09 2.85 -8.57
C ALA A 44 2.14 2.11 -9.91
N ARG A 45 2.33 2.82 -11.03
CA ARG A 45 2.43 2.23 -12.37
C ARG A 45 3.69 1.38 -12.56
N LEU A 46 4.76 1.63 -11.79
CA LEU A 46 5.93 0.75 -11.74
C LEU A 46 5.59 -0.66 -11.23
N TYR A 47 4.45 -0.80 -10.56
CA TYR A 47 3.89 -2.03 -10.04
C TYR A 47 2.62 -2.45 -10.79
N HIS A 48 2.39 -1.94 -12.01
CA HIS A 48 1.20 -2.24 -12.82
C HIS A 48 -0.15 -1.92 -12.13
N VAL A 49 -0.14 -0.99 -11.17
CA VAL A 49 -1.36 -0.48 -10.52
C VAL A 49 -1.77 0.81 -11.24
N GLU A 50 -2.65 0.68 -12.24
CA GLU A 50 -3.11 1.81 -13.07
C GLU A 50 -4.31 2.57 -12.48
N ASP A 51 -5.06 1.94 -11.58
CA ASP A 51 -6.20 2.58 -10.92
C ASP A 51 -5.70 3.49 -9.78
N ASP A 52 -5.72 4.80 -10.03
CA ASP A 52 -5.30 5.82 -9.07
C ASP A 52 -6.13 5.76 -7.76
N ARG A 53 -7.39 5.30 -7.81
CA ARG A 53 -8.22 5.14 -6.61
C ARG A 53 -7.75 3.95 -5.77
N LEU A 54 -7.38 2.85 -6.42
CA LEU A 54 -6.79 1.69 -5.75
C LEU A 54 -5.45 2.08 -5.10
N ALA A 55 -4.58 2.77 -5.85
CA ALA A 55 -3.31 3.27 -5.33
C ALA A 55 -3.51 4.22 -4.13
N GLY A 56 -4.47 5.15 -4.23
CA GLY A 56 -4.85 6.03 -3.13
C GLY A 56 -5.33 5.27 -1.89
N THR A 57 -6.17 4.25 -2.08
CA THR A 57 -6.67 3.39 -0.99
C THR A 57 -5.53 2.65 -0.27
N ILE A 58 -4.56 2.13 -1.03
CA ILE A 58 -3.37 1.45 -0.49
C ILE A 58 -2.53 2.44 0.34
N ASN A 59 -2.23 3.61 -0.22
CA ASN A 59 -1.44 4.63 0.48
C ASN A 59 -2.10 5.10 1.78
N GLU A 60 -3.42 5.28 1.78
CA GLU A 60 -4.18 5.63 2.99
C GLU A 60 -4.14 4.55 4.05
N ALA A 61 -4.33 3.28 3.66
CA ALA A 61 -4.27 2.16 4.58
C ALA A 61 -2.88 2.02 5.20
N VAL A 62 -1.82 2.10 4.38
CA VAL A 62 -0.43 2.07 4.84
C VAL A 62 -0.15 3.21 5.81
N TRP A 63 -0.48 4.46 5.44
CA TRP A 63 -0.18 5.62 6.27
C TRP A 63 -0.90 5.53 7.62
N LYS A 64 -2.17 5.12 7.63
CA LYS A 64 -2.96 4.94 8.86
C LYS A 64 -2.30 3.94 9.82
N VAL A 65 -1.72 2.86 9.32
CA VAL A 65 -1.05 1.84 10.15
C VAL A 65 0.33 2.31 10.59
N VAL A 66 1.18 2.71 9.63
CA VAL A 66 2.60 3.03 9.88
C VAL A 66 2.74 4.26 10.79
N SER A 67 1.93 5.30 10.60
CA SER A 67 2.01 6.52 11.42
C SER A 67 1.58 6.32 12.88
N GLY A 68 0.85 5.26 13.20
CA GLY A 68 0.36 4.96 14.56
C GLY A 68 1.02 3.76 15.24
N HIS A 69 1.83 2.96 14.52
CA HIS A 69 2.41 1.75 15.08
C HIS A 69 3.72 2.08 15.83
N PRO A 70 3.87 1.70 17.13
CA PRO A 70 5.00 2.13 17.96
C PRO A 70 6.35 1.61 17.46
N LEU A 71 6.38 0.50 16.73
CA LEU A 71 7.60 -0.07 16.17
C LEU A 71 7.91 0.37 14.73
N ALA A 72 7.06 1.21 14.12
CA ALA A 72 7.28 1.66 12.74
C ALA A 72 8.23 2.86 12.64
N GLY A 73 8.67 3.43 13.77
CA GLY A 73 9.64 4.55 13.78
C GLY A 73 9.10 5.90 13.28
N VAL A 74 7.79 5.99 13.02
CA VAL A 74 7.08 7.22 12.61
C VAL A 74 6.29 7.83 13.77
N ALA A 75 5.66 6.99 14.60
CA ALA A 75 4.97 7.45 15.80
C ALA A 75 5.96 8.12 16.79
N PRO A 76 5.53 9.15 17.55
CA PRO A 76 6.39 9.89 18.49
C PRO A 76 7.07 9.02 19.56
#